data_AF-A0A6S7JSI0-F1
#
_entry.id   AF-A0A6S7JSI0-F1
#
_cell.length_a   1.000
_cell.length_b   1.000
_cell.length_c   1.000
_cell.angle_alpha   90.00
_cell.angle_beta   90.00
_cell.angle_gamma   90.00
#
_symmetry.space_group_name_H-M   'P 1'
#
loop_
_entity.id
_entity.type
_entity.pdbx_description
1 polymer ?
#
loop_
_entity_poly.entity_id
_entity_poly.type
_entity_poly.pdbx_seq_one_letter_code
_entity_poly.pdbx_strand_id
1 'polypeptide(L)'
;DEEHEDHCAVCQQSGEVLMCDTCILVYHLKCLTPPLASVPTGMWMCPKCQESIKNKEPMEWPGTLAVAHSYLKHRAEKDKEKQKLLNRNQELKLQELELQRKVNELSSAIVTQIQKKTEIVESTKQAQEKLQRLKKFIQAVHSS
;
A
#
# COMPACT_ATOMS: atom_id res chain seq x y z
N ASP A 1 10.78 2.64 35.93
CA ASP A 1 11.97 3.24 36.51
C ASP A 1 13.18 2.60 35.85
N GLU A 2 13.72 3.23 34.81
CA GLU A 2 15.00 2.82 34.24
C GLU A 2 16.07 3.62 34.99
N GLU A 3 16.73 2.96 35.94
CA GLU A 3 17.80 3.56 36.74
C GLU A 3 19.06 3.68 35.88
N HIS A 4 19.58 4.90 35.74
CA HIS A 4 20.92 5.14 35.20
C HIS A 4 21.98 4.48 36.10
N GLU A 5 23.15 4.15 35.52
CA GLU A 5 24.26 3.58 36.28
C GLU A 5 24.75 4.55 37.39
N ASP A 6 25.20 4.00 38.52
CA ASP A 6 25.72 4.80 39.65
C ASP A 6 27.18 5.26 39.46
N HIS A 7 27.87 4.74 38.45
CA HIS A 7 29.31 4.90 38.27
C HIS A 7 29.61 5.55 36.92
N CYS A 8 30.51 6.52 36.93
CA CYS A 8 30.93 7.19 35.71
C CYS A 8 31.56 6.20 34.71
N ALA A 9 31.06 6.18 33.48
CA ALA A 9 31.52 5.26 32.44
C ALA A 9 33.01 5.41 32.03
N VAL A 10 33.68 6.49 32.48
CA VAL A 10 35.10 6.78 32.22
C VAL A 10 35.99 6.38 33.40
N CYS A 11 35.71 6.89 34.60
CA CYS A 11 36.56 6.67 35.78
C CYS A 11 36.06 5.57 36.73
N GLN A 12 34.88 5.01 36.49
CA GLN A 12 34.24 3.97 37.30
C GLN A 12 34.06 4.36 38.78
N GLN A 13 33.99 5.66 39.07
CA GLN A 13 33.72 6.21 40.40
C GLN A 13 32.30 6.77 40.46
N SER A 14 31.67 6.64 41.62
CA SER A 14 30.43 7.33 41.97
C SER A 14 30.68 8.79 42.35
N GLY A 15 29.64 9.61 42.31
CA GLY A 15 29.73 11.04 42.59
C GLY A 15 28.67 11.85 41.85
N GLU A 16 28.93 13.14 41.65
CA GLU A 16 28.06 14.02 40.86
C GLU A 16 28.24 13.75 39.36
N VAL A 17 27.31 12.99 38.80
CA VAL A 17 27.36 12.53 37.41
C VAL A 17 26.23 13.14 36.57
N LEU A 18 26.54 13.39 35.30
CA LEU A 18 25.58 13.76 34.26
C LEU A 18 25.00 12.51 33.62
N MET A 19 23.68 12.42 33.58
CA MET A 19 22.94 11.31 32.98
C MET A 19 22.77 11.53 31.47
N CYS A 20 22.96 10.47 30.69
CA CYS A 20 22.63 10.49 29.27
C CYS A 20 21.11 10.39 29.06
N ASP A 21 20.52 11.21 28.19
CA ASP A 21 19.08 11.13 27.89
C ASP A 21 18.71 9.96 26.97
N THR A 22 19.71 9.31 26.37
CA THR A 22 19.53 8.28 25.35
C THR A 22 20.13 6.93 25.74
N CYS A 23 20.69 6.79 26.93
CA CYS A 23 21.10 5.50 27.50
C CYS A 23 21.25 5.56 29.02
N ILE A 24 21.52 4.42 29.65
CA ILE A 24 21.69 4.32 31.11
C ILE A 24 23.03 4.86 31.62
N LEU A 25 23.97 5.24 30.74
CA LEU A 25 25.31 5.63 31.15
C LEU A 25 25.35 7.03 31.76
N VAL A 26 26.25 7.20 32.73
CA VAL A 26 26.50 8.47 33.40
C VAL A 26 27.97 8.90 33.31
N TYR A 27 28.22 10.20 33.33
CA TYR A 27 29.54 10.78 33.13
C TYR A 27 29.78 11.97 34.05
N HIS A 28 30.95 12.06 34.69
CA HIS A 28 31.35 13.34 35.28
C HIS A 28 31.62 14.37 34.18
N LEU A 29 31.26 15.64 34.40
CA LEU A 29 31.56 16.73 33.47
C LEU A 29 33.06 16.82 33.11
N LYS A 30 33.93 16.59 34.11
CA LYS A 30 35.39 16.57 33.98
C LYS A 30 35.95 15.36 33.24
N CYS A 31 35.20 14.26 33.17
CA CYS A 31 35.61 13.03 32.51
C CYS A 31 35.25 13.01 31.02
N LEU A 32 34.52 14.01 30.54
CA LEU A 32 34.21 14.19 29.13
C LEU A 32 35.39 14.81 28.39
N THR A 33 35.47 14.56 27.08
CA THR A 33 36.49 15.12 26.20
C THR A 33 35.81 15.86 25.04
N PRO A 34 35.85 17.20 25.00
CA PRO A 34 36.41 18.11 26.02
C PRO A 34 35.59 18.11 27.33
N PRO A 35 36.21 18.47 28.48
CA PRO A 35 35.49 18.63 29.74
C PRO A 35 34.40 19.70 29.65
N LEU A 36 33.22 19.42 30.19
CA LEU A 36 32.14 20.39 30.25
C LEU A 36 32.29 21.31 31.47
N ALA A 37 32.06 22.60 31.29
CA ALA A 37 32.14 23.59 32.37
C ALA A 37 30.88 23.63 33.24
N SER A 38 29.73 23.23 32.70
CA SER A 38 28.44 23.21 33.38
C SER A 38 27.53 22.14 32.80
N VAL A 39 26.45 21.82 33.52
CA VAL A 39 25.38 20.94 33.02
C VAL A 39 24.77 21.57 31.75
N PRO A 40 24.65 20.83 30.64
CA PRO A 40 24.02 21.32 29.42
C PRO A 40 22.55 21.69 29.62
N THR A 41 22.09 22.70 28.89
CA THR A 41 20.66 23.03 28.81
C THR A 41 19.99 22.22 27.70
N GLY A 42 18.94 21.47 28.04
CA GLY A 42 18.22 20.61 27.10
C GLY A 42 18.80 19.20 27.04
N MET A 43 18.47 18.46 25.98
CA MET A 43 18.90 17.07 25.85
C MET A 43 20.41 16.95 25.66
N TRP A 44 21.03 16.05 26.43
CA TRP A 44 22.42 15.69 26.33
C TRP A 44 22.59 14.20 25.98
N MET A 45 23.39 13.95 24.94
CA MET A 45 23.80 12.61 24.51
C MET A 45 25.26 12.38 24.82
N CYS A 46 25.57 11.25 25.45
CA CYS A 46 26.93 10.87 25.78
C CYS A 46 27.77 10.57 24.51
N PRO A 47 29.12 10.61 24.61
CA PRO A 47 30.00 10.35 23.47
C PRO A 47 29.75 8.99 22.79
N LYS A 48 29.45 7.95 23.58
CA LYS A 48 29.12 6.61 23.04
C LYS A 48 27.87 6.64 22.17
N CYS A 49 26.79 7.28 22.63
CA CYS A 49 25.57 7.40 21.85
C CYS A 49 25.79 8.20 20.55
N GLN A 50 26.57 9.29 20.62
CA GLN A 50 26.93 10.08 19.44
C GLN A 50 27.73 9.27 18.41
N GLU A 51 28.63 8.39 18.86
CA GLU A 51 29.45 7.54 17.99
C GLU A 51 28.61 6.44 17.31
N SER A 52 27.74 5.75 18.04
CA SER A 52 26.83 4.76 17.46
C SER A 52 25.90 5.36 16.39
N ILE A 53 25.43 6.60 16.57
CA ILE A 53 24.65 7.31 15.54
C ILE A 53 25.50 7.56 14.28
N LYS A 54 26.76 7.99 14.44
CA LYS A 54 27.68 8.21 13.31
C LYS A 54 27.97 6.91 12.56
N ASN A 55 28.13 5.81 13.28
CA ASN A 55 28.45 4.50 12.72
C ASN A 55 27.22 3.76 12.15
N LYS A 56 26.02 4.37 12.22
CA LYS A 56 24.74 3.77 11.80
C LYS A 56 24.48 2.40 12.44
N GLU A 57 25.03 2.17 13.63
CA GLU A 57 24.77 0.94 14.35
C GLU A 57 23.32 0.94 14.83
N PRO A 58 22.62 -0.21 14.78
CA PRO A 58 21.30 -0.33 15.38
C PRO A 58 21.41 -0.13 16.90
N MET A 59 21.16 1.10 17.36
CA MET A 59 21.04 1.41 18.77
C MET A 59 19.67 0.95 19.25
N GLU A 60 19.64 0.06 20.25
CA GLU A 60 18.43 -0.19 21.03
C GLU A 60 18.21 1.01 21.96
N TRP A 61 17.39 1.95 21.50
CA TRP A 61 17.07 3.17 22.23
C TRP A 61 16.34 2.83 23.54
N PRO A 62 16.88 3.18 24.71
CA PRO A 62 16.23 2.92 26.00
C PRO A 62 15.09 3.89 26.28
N GLY A 63 14.18 3.50 27.18
CA GLY A 63 13.14 4.34 27.73
C GLY A 63 12.20 4.99 26.71
N THR A 64 11.90 6.28 26.91
CA THR A 64 10.87 7.03 26.16
C THR A 64 11.14 7.09 24.65
N LEU A 65 12.40 7.03 24.23
CA LEU A 65 12.79 7.04 22.81
C LEU A 65 12.39 5.75 22.08
N ALA A 66 12.35 4.60 22.78
CA ALA A 66 11.89 3.32 22.23
C ALA A 66 10.44 3.40 21.73
N VAL A 67 9.58 4.10 22.48
CA VAL A 67 8.15 4.29 22.17
C VAL A 67 7.98 5.16 20.93
N ALA A 68 8.72 6.27 20.85
CA ALA A 68 8.72 7.15 19.68
C ALA A 68 9.18 6.40 18.42
N HIS A 69 10.26 5.62 18.49
CA HIS A 69 10.73 4.81 17.37
C HIS A 69 9.75 3.72 16.94
N SER A 70 9.14 3.02 17.91
CA SER A 70 8.10 2.02 17.64
C SER A 70 6.90 2.64 16.92
N TYR A 71 6.47 3.83 17.36
CA TYR A 71 5.41 4.60 16.70
C TYR A 71 5.80 5.02 15.28
N LEU A 72 7.01 5.55 15.06
CA LEU A 72 7.50 5.94 13.74
C LEU A 72 7.59 4.74 12.79
N LYS A 73 8.10 3.60 13.27
CA LYS A 73 8.17 2.35 12.49
C LYS A 73 6.77 1.86 12.11
N HIS A 74 5.85 1.81 13.07
CA HIS A 74 4.46 1.40 12.80
C HIS A 74 3.76 2.36 11.82
N ARG A 75 3.99 3.68 11.96
CA ARG A 75 3.47 4.68 11.03
C ARG A 75 4.02 4.48 9.61
N ALA A 76 5.33 4.30 9.47
CA ALA A 76 5.95 4.04 8.17
C ALA A 76 5.41 2.77 7.50
N GLU A 77 5.18 1.71 8.28
CA GLU A 77 4.58 0.47 7.76
C GLU A 77 3.11 0.69 7.34
N LYS A 78 2.33 1.42 8.14
CA LYS A 78 0.96 1.82 7.77
C LYS A 78 0.91 2.69 6.52
N ASP A 79 1.86 3.61 6.35
CA ASP A 79 1.95 4.46 5.16
C ASP A 79 2.29 3.64 3.90
N LYS A 80 3.19 2.65 4.01
CA LYS A 80 3.46 1.69 2.92
C LYS A 80 2.21 0.89 2.56
N GLU A 81 1.51 0.36 3.57
CA GLU A 81 0.30 -0.43 3.35
C GLU A 81 -0.81 0.41 2.70
N LYS A 82 -0.98 1.65 3.16
CA LYS A 82 -1.88 2.62 2.54
C LYS A 82 -1.53 2.86 1.07
N GLN A 83 -0.24 3.00 0.75
CA GLN A 83 0.20 3.19 -0.63
C GLN A 83 -0.12 1.97 -1.51
N LYS A 84 0.09 0.75 -1.00
CA LYS A 84 -0.30 -0.49 -1.70
C LYS A 84 -1.80 -0.52 -1.98
N LEU A 85 -2.63 -0.18 -0.98
CA LEU A 85 -4.09 -0.13 -1.12
C LEU A 85 -4.54 0.91 -2.15
N LEU A 86 -3.91 2.09 -2.17
CA LEU A 86 -4.18 3.13 -3.17
C LEU A 86 -3.88 2.64 -4.59
N ASN A 87 -2.71 2.03 -4.80
CA ASN A 87 -2.32 1.47 -6.09
C ASN A 87 -3.32 0.37 -6.52
N ARG A 88 -3.68 -0.53 -5.60
CA ARG A 88 -4.66 -1.59 -5.88
C ARG A 88 -6.05 -1.04 -6.20
N ASN A 89 -6.48 0.01 -5.51
CA ASN A 89 -7.74 0.68 -5.80
C ASN A 89 -7.75 1.29 -7.22
N GLN A 90 -6.65 1.91 -7.64
CA GLN A 90 -6.49 2.43 -9.00
C GLN A 90 -6.55 1.31 -10.05
N GLU A 91 -5.85 0.20 -9.83
CA GLU A 91 -5.91 -0.98 -10.71
C GLU A 91 -7.34 -1.51 -10.85
N LEU A 92 -8.05 -1.67 -9.73
CA LEU A 92 -9.43 -2.15 -9.74
C LEU A 92 -10.36 -1.20 -10.50
N LYS A 93 -10.16 0.10 -10.36
CA LYS A 93 -10.95 1.10 -11.11
C LYS A 93 -10.71 1.01 -12.62
N LEU A 94 -9.48 0.73 -13.04
CA LEU A 94 -9.17 0.50 -14.46
C LEU A 94 -9.80 -0.80 -14.96
N GLN A 95 -9.77 -1.87 -14.14
CA GLN A 95 -10.42 -3.14 -14.47
C GLN A 95 -11.94 -2.99 -14.58
N GLU A 96 -12.56 -2.23 -13.68
CA GLU A 96 -13.99 -1.93 -13.72
C GLU A 96 -14.38 -1.23 -15.03
N LEU A 97 -13.62 -0.19 -15.42
CA LEU A 97 -13.85 0.51 -16.68
C LEU A 97 -13.71 -0.41 -17.89
N GLU A 98 -12.70 -1.28 -17.89
CA GLU A 98 -12.46 -2.24 -18.96
C GLU A 98 -13.56 -3.29 -19.06
N LEU A 99 -14.04 -3.80 -17.91
CA LEU A 99 -15.18 -4.71 -17.87
C LEU A 99 -16.45 -4.03 -18.36
N GLN A 100 -16.69 -2.78 -17.97
CA GLN A 100 -17.83 -2.01 -18.44
C GLN A 100 -17.78 -1.80 -19.97
N ARG A 101 -16.60 -1.53 -20.53
CA ARG A 101 -16.39 -1.46 -21.99
C ARG A 101 -16.75 -2.78 -22.67
N LYS A 102 -16.24 -3.91 -22.15
CA LYS A 102 -16.53 -5.25 -22.70
C LYS A 102 -18.02 -5.59 -22.62
N VAL A 103 -18.69 -5.25 -21.52
CA VAL A 103 -20.14 -5.43 -21.38
C VAL A 103 -20.86 -4.64 -22.47
N ASN A 104 -20.54 -3.37 -22.67
CA ASN A 104 -21.16 -2.55 -23.71
C ASN A 104 -20.93 -3.11 -25.13
N GLU A 105 -19.71 -3.56 -25.43
CA GLU A 105 -19.36 -4.18 -26.71
C GLU A 105 -20.17 -5.45 -26.96
N LEU A 106 -20.23 -6.34 -25.96
CA LEU A 106 -21.00 -7.58 -26.05
C LEU A 106 -22.50 -7.31 -26.16
N SER A 107 -23.04 -6.36 -25.41
CA SER A 107 -24.44 -5.96 -25.51
C SER A 107 -24.78 -5.45 -26.92
N SER A 108 -23.94 -4.59 -27.51
CA SER A 108 -24.10 -4.11 -28.88
C SER A 108 -24.04 -5.24 -29.91
N ALA A 109 -23.10 -6.17 -29.74
CA ALA A 109 -22.97 -7.33 -30.61
C ALA A 109 -24.21 -8.24 -30.54
N ILE A 110 -24.74 -8.51 -29.35
CA ILE A 110 -25.96 -9.30 -29.14
C ILE A 110 -27.15 -8.64 -29.85
N VAL A 111 -27.35 -7.33 -29.67
CA VAL A 111 -28.43 -6.58 -30.36
C VAL A 111 -28.31 -6.73 -31.87
N THR A 112 -27.10 -6.58 -32.41
CA THR A 112 -26.85 -6.72 -33.85
C THR A 112 -27.15 -8.14 -34.35
N GLN A 113 -26.78 -9.17 -33.59
CA GLN A 113 -27.07 -10.56 -33.95
C GLN A 113 -28.57 -10.87 -33.89
N ILE A 114 -29.30 -10.31 -32.92
CA ILE A 114 -30.75 -10.44 -32.83
C ILE A 114 -31.40 -9.82 -34.08
N GLN A 115 -30.99 -8.60 -34.47
CA GLN A 115 -31.50 -7.92 -35.67
C GLN A 115 -31.28 -8.76 -36.94
N LYS A 116 -30.05 -9.24 -37.16
CA LYS A 116 -29.75 -10.12 -38.31
C LYS A 116 -30.57 -11.40 -38.29
N LYS A 117 -30.74 -12.03 -37.12
CA LYS A 117 -31.59 -13.21 -36.99
C LYS A 117 -33.04 -12.90 -37.36
N THR A 118 -33.58 -11.76 -36.93
CA THR A 118 -34.95 -11.36 -37.28
C THR A 118 -35.11 -11.12 -38.77
N GLU A 119 -34.14 -10.48 -39.43
CA GLU A 119 -34.15 -10.27 -40.89
C GLU A 119 -34.13 -11.59 -41.67
N ILE A 120 -33.29 -12.55 -41.25
CA ILE A 120 -33.21 -13.88 -41.87
C ILE A 120 -34.53 -14.65 -41.69
N VAL A 121 -35.12 -14.59 -40.50
CA VAL A 121 -36.40 -15.26 -40.23
C VAL A 121 -37.51 -14.69 -41.13
N GLU A 122 -37.57 -13.36 -41.26
CA GLU A 122 -38.56 -12.71 -42.13
C GLU A 122 -38.33 -13.05 -43.61
N SER A 123 -37.08 -13.00 -44.08
CA SER A 123 -36.73 -13.38 -45.47
C SER A 123 -37.06 -14.85 -45.77
N THR A 124 -36.80 -15.76 -44.82
CA THR A 124 -37.12 -17.18 -44.95
C THR A 124 -38.62 -17.41 -45.02
N LYS A 125 -39.41 -16.72 -44.19
CA LYS A 125 -40.87 -16.77 -44.24
C LYS A 125 -41.40 -16.32 -45.60
N GLN A 126 -40.91 -15.20 -46.12
CA GLN A 126 -41.30 -14.72 -47.45
C GLN A 126 -40.92 -15.69 -48.57
N ALA A 127 -39.75 -16.32 -48.49
CA ALA A 127 -39.34 -17.35 -49.44
C ALA A 127 -40.27 -18.58 -49.38
N GLN A 128 -40.62 -19.03 -48.17
CA GLN A 128 -41.56 -20.13 -47.95
C GLN A 128 -42.95 -19.84 -48.52
N GLU A 129 -43.48 -18.62 -48.33
CA GLU A 129 -44.77 -18.22 -48.90
C GLU A 129 -44.76 -18.25 -50.43
N LYS A 130 -43.69 -17.76 -51.07
CA LYS A 130 -43.52 -17.84 -52.53
C LYS A 130 -43.48 -19.29 -53.01
N LEU A 131 -42.74 -20.15 -52.30
CA LEU A 131 -42.61 -21.58 -52.63
C LEU A 131 -43.95 -22.31 -52.47
N GLN A 132 -44.75 -21.97 -51.44
CA GLN A 132 -46.11 -22.48 -51.27
C GLN A 132 -47.04 -22.04 -52.40
N ARG A 133 -46.97 -20.78 -52.86
CA ARG A 133 -47.76 -20.29 -54.01
C ARG A 133 -47.42 -21.07 -55.28
N LEU A 134 -46.13 -21.28 -55.55
CA LEU A 134 -45.67 -22.05 -56.71
C LEU A 134 -46.15 -23.50 -56.63
N LYS A 135 -46.06 -24.13 -55.45
CA LYS A 135 -46.55 -25.51 -55.24
C LYS A 135 -48.05 -25.62 -55.52
N LYS A 136 -48.86 -24.68 -55.00
CA LYS A 136 -50.30 -24.62 -55.28
C LYS A 136 -50.60 -24.45 -56.77
N PHE A 137 -49.83 -23.60 -57.46
CA PHE A 137 -49.97 -23.42 -58.91
C PHE A 137 -49.68 -24.71 -59.68
N ILE A 138 -48.57 -25.38 -59.38
CA ILE A 138 -48.21 -26.66 -60.02
C ILE A 138 -49.29 -27.72 -59.79
N GLN A 139 -49.84 -27.81 -58.57
CA GLN A 139 -50.95 -28.71 -58.25
C GLN A 139 -52.20 -28.43 -59.09
N ALA A 140 -52.57 -27.15 -59.24
CA ALA A 140 -53.74 -26.77 -60.05
C ALA A 140 -53.58 -27.16 -61.53
N VAL A 141 -52.39 -26.95 -62.10
CA VAL A 141 -52.09 -27.31 -63.50
C VAL A 141 -52.17 -28.83 -63.72
N HIS A 142 -51.66 -29.65 -62.80
CA HIS A 142 -51.73 -31.12 -62.93
C HIS A 142 -53.12 -31.70 -62.70
N SER A 143 -54.05 -30.92 -62.14
CA SER A 143 -55.43 -31.34 -61.84
C SER A 143 -56.41 -30.97 -62.96
N SER A 144 -55.94 -30.30 -64.02
CA SER A 144 -56.71 -29.85 -65.18
C SER A 144 -56.40 -30.71 -66.40
#